data_AF-A0A8H5PTM8-F1
#
_entry.id   AF-A0A8H5PTM8-F1
#
_cell.length_a   1.000
_cell.length_b   1.000
_cell.length_c   1.000
_cell.angle_alpha   90.00
_cell.angle_beta   90.00
_cell.angle_gamma   90.00
#
_symmetry.space_group_name_H-M   'P 1'
#
loop_
_entity.id
_entity.type
_entity.pdbx_description
1 polymer ?
#
loop_
_entity_poly.entity_id
_entity_poly.type
_entity_poly.pdbx_seq_one_letter_code
_entity_poly.pdbx_strand_id
1 'polypeptide(L)'
;MISVLIEHPEDGLFLYETGAGKDYPEVWGPQLADIFARGEYSEDLELDAAIKKTGHDIKDVKGVIIGHLHLDHAGGLEYFRGTDVPIYVHEIELKNAFYSVATKVDIGVYLPTYLQFDLNWTPLYGDSILIARGITLHLCPGHTPGLCIMQVNLKESGTWIFTSDLYIV
;
A
#
# COMPACT_ATOMS: atom_id res chain seq x y z
N MET A 1 -4.34 10.27 3.13
CA MET A 1 -4.17 8.85 2.77
C MET A 1 -3.85 8.05 4.01
N ILE A 2 -4.44 6.86 4.16
CA ILE A 2 -4.43 6.09 5.41
C ILE A 2 -3.69 4.77 5.18
N SER A 3 -2.69 4.49 6.00
CA SER A 3 -2.13 3.15 6.20
C SER A 3 -2.74 2.51 7.44
N VAL A 4 -2.90 1.19 7.42
CA VAL A 4 -3.47 0.43 8.54
C VAL A 4 -2.49 -0.63 9.00
N LEU A 5 -2.13 -0.61 10.29
CA LEU A 5 -1.29 -1.61 10.92
C LEU A 5 -2.18 -2.64 11.64
N ILE A 6 -1.98 -3.92 11.36
CA ILE A 6 -2.80 -5.02 11.88
C ILE A 6 -1.89 -6.03 12.60
N GLU A 7 -2.06 -6.17 13.91
CA GLU A 7 -1.43 -7.22 14.70
C GLU A 7 -2.25 -8.52 14.59
N HIS A 8 -1.75 -9.50 13.83
CA HIS A 8 -2.37 -10.81 13.71
C HIS A 8 -1.74 -11.80 14.72
N PRO A 9 -2.54 -12.50 15.54
CA PRO A 9 -2.03 -13.31 16.64
C PRO A 9 -1.19 -14.53 16.22
N GLU A 10 -1.33 -15.01 14.99
CA GLU A 10 -0.61 -16.20 14.49
C GLU A 10 0.43 -15.87 13.42
N ASP A 11 0.23 -14.80 12.66
CA ASP A 11 1.02 -14.49 11.45
C ASP A 11 1.86 -13.22 11.61
N GLY A 12 1.73 -12.51 12.73
CA GLY A 12 2.48 -11.31 13.04
C GLY A 12 1.87 -10.03 12.47
N LEU A 13 2.72 -9.04 12.22
CA LEU A 13 2.30 -7.68 11.92
C LEU A 13 2.11 -7.48 10.41
N PHE A 14 0.90 -7.14 9.97
CA PHE A 14 0.60 -6.76 8.59
C PHE A 14 0.45 -5.25 8.45
N LEU A 15 0.88 -4.71 7.32
CA LEU A 15 0.69 -3.31 6.96
C LEU A 15 -0.15 -3.23 5.68
N TYR A 16 -1.25 -2.49 5.70
CA TYR A 16 -2.06 -2.18 4.53
C TYR A 16 -1.82 -0.76 4.06
N GLU A 17 -1.43 -0.60 2.80
CA GLU A 17 -0.90 0.63 2.17
C GLU A 17 0.33 1.20 2.91
N THR A 18 1.10 2.03 2.22
CA THR A 18 2.40 2.56 2.73
C THR A 18 2.53 4.08 2.64
N GLY A 19 1.49 4.78 2.21
CA GLY A 19 1.53 6.23 2.09
C GLY A 19 2.42 6.74 0.95
N ALA A 20 2.63 8.05 0.93
CA ALA A 20 3.29 8.78 -0.15
C ALA A 20 4.82 8.62 -0.19
N GLY A 21 5.43 8.07 0.85
CA GLY A 21 6.87 8.12 1.08
C GLY A 21 7.31 9.44 1.73
N LYS A 22 8.52 9.44 2.30
CA LYS A 22 9.04 10.55 3.13
C LYS A 22 9.39 11.80 2.33
N ASP A 23 10.16 11.61 1.26
CA ASP A 23 10.66 12.68 0.41
C ASP A 23 9.76 12.86 -0.83
N TYR A 24 8.44 12.71 -0.64
CA TYR A 24 7.49 12.62 -1.74
C TYR A 24 7.49 13.86 -2.67
N PRO A 25 7.66 15.12 -2.23
CA PRO A 25 7.67 16.25 -3.16
C PRO A 25 8.84 16.19 -4.14
N GLU A 26 10.01 15.74 -3.67
CA GLU A 26 11.21 15.54 -4.48
C GLU A 26 11.08 14.32 -5.39
N VAL A 27 10.57 13.21 -4.85
CA VAL A 27 10.40 11.95 -5.59
C VAL A 27 9.33 12.05 -6.68
N TRP A 28 8.21 12.71 -6.40
CA TRP A 28 7.11 12.88 -7.35
C TRP A 28 7.41 14.00 -8.35
N GLY A 29 8.26 14.95 -7.97
CA GLY A 29 8.56 16.13 -8.77
C GLY A 29 7.50 17.23 -8.65
N PRO A 30 7.85 18.46 -9.07
CA PRO A 30 7.10 19.65 -8.69
C PRO A 30 5.67 19.70 -9.23
N GLN A 31 5.42 19.12 -10.41
CA GLN A 31 4.07 19.13 -11.01
C GLN A 31 3.09 18.25 -10.23
N LEU A 32 3.53 17.05 -9.82
CA LEU A 32 2.68 16.13 -9.06
C LEU A 32 2.56 16.60 -7.61
N ALA A 33 3.64 17.14 -7.03
CA ALA A 33 3.59 17.73 -5.70
C ALA A 33 2.64 18.93 -5.59
N ASP A 34 2.43 19.68 -6.69
CA ASP A 34 1.45 20.78 -6.75
C ASP A 34 0.01 20.26 -6.83
N ILE A 35 -0.25 19.23 -7.64
CA ILE A 35 -1.59 18.62 -7.80
C ILE A 35 -2.00 17.85 -6.54
N PHE A 36 -1.05 17.10 -5.97
CA PHE A 36 -1.21 16.27 -4.78
C PHE A 36 -0.50 16.90 -3.58
N ALA A 37 -0.75 18.20 -3.36
CA ALA A 37 -0.13 18.93 -2.28
C ALA A 37 -0.50 18.33 -0.92
N ARG A 38 0.53 18.05 -0.11
CA ARG A 38 0.36 17.62 1.28
C ARG A 38 -0.15 18.82 2.06
N GLY A 39 -1.26 18.59 2.76
CA GLY A 39 -1.79 19.53 3.73
C GLY A 39 -0.93 19.54 5.01
N GLU A 40 -1.51 19.14 6.13
CA GLU A 40 -0.79 19.09 7.39
C GLU A 40 0.34 18.07 7.37
N TYR A 41 1.52 18.48 7.84
CA TYR A 41 2.69 17.62 7.96
C TYR A 41 3.36 17.78 9.31
N SER A 42 3.74 16.64 9.87
CA SER A 42 4.78 16.53 10.89
C SER A 42 5.55 15.24 10.66
N GLU A 43 6.82 15.18 11.09
CA GLU A 43 7.63 13.95 11.03
C GLU A 43 6.93 12.76 11.69
N ASP A 44 6.09 13.07 12.66
CA ASP A 44 5.23 12.20 13.43
C ASP A 44 4.13 11.49 12.62
N LEU A 45 3.90 11.92 11.36
CA LEU A 45 3.00 11.31 10.38
C LEU A 45 3.75 10.44 9.35
N GLU A 46 5.08 10.43 9.38
CA GLU A 46 5.87 9.51 8.55
C GLU A 46 5.57 8.06 8.94
N LEU A 47 5.57 7.16 7.97
CA LEU A 47 5.10 5.77 8.15
C LEU A 47 5.82 5.07 9.32
N ASP A 48 7.16 5.16 9.37
CA ASP A 48 7.98 4.55 10.42
C ASP A 48 7.73 5.19 11.79
N ALA A 49 7.59 6.51 11.86
CA ALA A 49 7.26 7.23 13.08
C ALA A 49 5.85 6.90 13.60
N ALA A 50 4.87 6.82 12.70
CA ALA A 50 3.49 6.46 13.01
C ALA A 50 3.39 5.02 13.54
N ILE A 51 4.10 4.07 12.91
CA ILE A 51 4.22 2.69 13.41
C ILE A 51 4.86 2.68 14.80
N LYS A 52 5.95 3.44 15.00
CA LYS A 52 6.64 3.53 16.29
C LYS A 52 5.76 4.00 17.44
N LYS A 53 4.81 4.91 17.19
CA LYS A 53 3.84 5.37 18.19
C LYS A 53 2.89 4.28 18.68
N THR A 54 2.70 3.21 17.91
CA THR A 54 1.91 2.04 18.31
C THR A 54 2.70 1.05 19.18
N GLY A 55 4.00 1.29 19.40
CA GLY A 55 4.89 0.38 20.12
C GLY A 55 5.58 -0.67 19.26
N HIS A 56 5.38 -0.63 17.94
CA HIS A 56 5.99 -1.54 16.95
C HIS A 56 7.15 -0.88 16.21
N ASP A 57 8.03 -1.66 15.57
CA ASP A 57 9.01 -1.17 14.59
C ASP A 57 8.54 -1.55 13.16
N ILE A 58 8.82 -0.72 12.17
CA ILE A 58 8.54 -1.05 10.76
C ILE A 58 9.24 -2.34 10.32
N LYS A 59 10.36 -2.70 10.96
CA LYS A 59 11.09 -3.95 10.74
C LYS A 59 10.37 -5.19 11.27
N ASP A 60 9.35 -5.02 12.11
CA ASP A 60 8.57 -6.14 12.64
C ASP A 60 7.49 -6.61 11.66
N VAL A 61 7.17 -5.81 10.63
CA VAL A 61 6.19 -6.12 9.58
C VAL A 61 6.56 -7.43 8.87
N LYS A 62 5.58 -8.34 8.79
CA LYS A 62 5.68 -9.68 8.18
C LYS A 62 5.06 -9.77 6.80
N GLY A 63 4.25 -8.79 6.43
CA GLY A 63 3.69 -8.68 5.09
C GLY A 63 3.09 -7.31 4.86
N VAL A 64 3.29 -6.78 3.66
CA VAL A 64 2.67 -5.54 3.19
C VAL A 64 1.58 -5.91 2.21
N ILE A 65 0.39 -5.34 2.39
CA ILE A 65 -0.78 -5.53 1.55
C ILE A 65 -1.02 -4.19 0.85
N ILE A 66 -1.03 -4.19 -0.47
CA ILE A 66 -1.28 -2.99 -1.28
C ILE A 66 -2.63 -3.14 -1.98
N GLY A 67 -3.53 -2.18 -1.75
CA GLY A 67 -4.83 -2.15 -2.40
C GLY A 67 -4.69 -1.80 -3.87
N HIS A 68 -3.87 -0.78 -4.18
CA HIS A 68 -3.41 -0.49 -5.53
C HIS A 68 -2.09 0.29 -5.55
N LEU A 69 -1.42 0.39 -6.70
CA LEU A 69 -0.02 0.82 -6.78
C LEU A 69 0.18 2.30 -7.12
N HIS A 70 -0.80 3.17 -6.85
CA HIS A 70 -0.56 4.60 -7.00
C HIS A 70 0.45 5.12 -5.96
N LEU A 71 1.11 6.21 -6.33
CA LEU A 71 2.22 6.84 -5.62
C LEU A 71 1.95 7.20 -4.16
N ASP A 72 0.71 7.52 -3.81
CA ASP A 72 0.29 7.88 -2.47
C ASP A 72 -0.03 6.65 -1.61
N HIS A 73 -0.21 5.47 -2.22
CA HIS A 73 -0.42 4.18 -1.55
C HIS A 73 0.89 3.39 -1.44
N ALA A 74 1.71 3.42 -2.49
CA ALA A 74 2.90 2.59 -2.65
C ALA A 74 4.23 3.31 -2.39
N GLY A 75 4.21 4.62 -2.11
CA GLY A 75 5.40 5.43 -1.94
C GLY A 75 6.28 5.01 -0.76
N GLY A 76 5.71 4.48 0.31
CA GLY A 76 6.45 3.94 1.45
C GLY A 76 7.03 2.53 1.24
N LEU A 77 6.87 1.91 0.06
CA LEU A 77 7.48 0.60 -0.23
C LEU A 77 9.01 0.63 -0.17
N GLU A 78 9.64 1.80 -0.23
CA GLU A 78 11.09 1.96 -0.10
C GLU A 78 11.66 1.35 1.19
N TYR A 79 10.89 1.35 2.29
CA TYR A 79 11.29 0.73 3.56
C TYR A 79 11.50 -0.80 3.48
N PHE A 80 10.94 -1.45 2.46
CA PHE A 80 10.94 -2.91 2.32
C PHE A 80 11.89 -3.41 1.21
N ARG A 81 12.59 -2.51 0.51
CA ARG A 81 13.54 -2.89 -0.54
C ARG A 81 14.70 -3.72 0.02
N GLY A 82 15.05 -4.78 -0.70
CA GLY A 82 16.10 -5.71 -0.31
C GLY A 82 15.77 -6.57 0.92
N THR A 83 14.53 -6.55 1.40
CA THR A 83 14.04 -7.43 2.45
C THR A 83 13.24 -8.60 1.87
N ASP A 84 13.05 -9.66 2.66
CA ASP A 84 12.21 -10.80 2.29
C ASP A 84 10.71 -10.57 2.61
N VAL A 85 10.32 -9.38 3.08
CA VAL A 85 8.92 -9.09 3.45
C VAL A 85 8.04 -9.13 2.18
N PRO A 86 7.05 -10.04 2.10
CA PRO A 86 6.20 -10.16 0.93
C PRO A 86 5.34 -8.91 0.74
N ILE A 87 5.31 -8.41 -0.50
CA ILE A 87 4.43 -7.33 -0.95
C ILE A 87 3.27 -7.98 -1.71
N TYR A 88 2.15 -8.17 -1.01
CA TYR A 88 0.92 -8.71 -1.56
C TYR A 88 0.17 -7.64 -2.35
N VAL A 89 -0.06 -7.93 -3.63
CA VAL A 89 -0.77 -7.03 -4.55
C VAL A 89 -1.50 -7.86 -5.59
N HIS A 90 -2.65 -7.41 -6.07
CA HIS A 90 -3.38 -8.14 -7.10
C HIS A 90 -2.59 -8.19 -8.42
N GLU A 91 -2.63 -9.33 -9.11
CA GLU A 91 -1.83 -9.53 -10.33
C GLU A 91 -2.18 -8.56 -11.47
N ILE A 92 -3.46 -8.18 -11.58
CA ILE A 92 -3.93 -7.20 -12.56
C ILE A 92 -3.29 -5.83 -12.28
N GLU A 93 -3.23 -5.44 -11.01
CA GLU A 93 -2.65 -4.16 -10.60
C GLU A 93 -1.15 -4.14 -10.86
N LEU A 94 -0.45 -5.20 -10.45
CA LEU A 94 0.99 -5.32 -10.65
C LEU A 94 1.36 -5.23 -12.14
N LYS A 95 0.64 -5.96 -13.00
CA LYS A 95 0.83 -5.91 -14.45
C LYS A 95 0.53 -4.52 -15.01
N ASN A 96 -0.57 -3.89 -14.58
CA ASN A 96 -0.96 -2.55 -15.02
C ASN A 96 0.11 -1.52 -14.64
N ALA A 97 0.56 -1.50 -13.38
CA ALA A 97 1.56 -0.57 -12.87
C ALA A 97 2.89 -0.67 -13.64
N PHE A 98 3.42 -1.89 -13.82
CA PHE A 98 4.65 -2.11 -14.59
C PHE A 98 4.48 -1.75 -16.07
N TYR A 99 3.34 -2.07 -16.69
CA TYR A 99 3.03 -1.68 -18.06
C TYR A 99 2.94 -0.15 -18.19
N SER A 100 2.28 0.53 -17.26
CA SER A 100 2.13 1.98 -17.23
C SER A 100 3.47 2.68 -17.17
N VAL A 101 4.37 2.25 -16.28
CA VAL A 101 5.73 2.78 -16.20
C VAL A 101 6.53 2.49 -17.47
N ALA A 102 6.49 1.25 -17.98
CA ALA A 102 7.28 0.86 -19.14
C ALA A 102 6.86 1.57 -20.44
N THR A 103 5.56 1.81 -20.61
CA THR A 103 4.99 2.42 -21.83
C THR A 103 4.77 3.92 -21.72
N LYS A 104 4.81 4.47 -20.51
CA LYS A 104 4.53 5.89 -20.22
C LYS A 104 3.10 6.30 -20.61
N VAL A 105 2.15 5.37 -20.58
CA VAL A 105 0.74 5.66 -20.92
C VAL A 105 -0.01 6.38 -19.79
N ASP A 106 0.43 6.19 -18.55
CA ASP A 106 -0.17 6.76 -17.34
C ASP A 106 0.92 7.39 -16.45
N ILE A 107 1.56 8.42 -17.01
CA ILE A 107 2.68 9.09 -16.34
C ILE A 107 2.14 9.88 -15.15
N GLY A 108 2.69 9.58 -13.98
CA GLY A 108 2.57 10.46 -12.81
C GLY A 108 1.57 10.00 -11.76
N VAL A 109 1.05 8.79 -11.84
CA VAL A 109 0.36 8.13 -10.71
C VAL A 109 1.03 6.82 -10.31
N TYR A 110 1.70 6.13 -11.24
CA TYR A 110 2.66 5.05 -10.95
C TYR A 110 4.09 5.57 -11.09
N LEU A 111 4.95 5.31 -10.09
CA LEU A 111 6.33 5.78 -10.11
C LEU A 111 7.34 4.63 -10.28
N PRO A 112 8.35 4.81 -11.15
CA PRO A 112 9.40 3.82 -11.31
C PRO A 112 10.22 3.61 -10.05
N THR A 113 10.24 4.55 -9.10
CA THR A 113 11.11 4.48 -7.91
C THR A 113 10.83 3.28 -7.02
N TYR A 114 9.55 2.93 -6.81
CA TYR A 114 9.14 1.73 -6.06
C TYR A 114 8.80 0.53 -6.95
N LEU A 115 8.53 0.71 -8.26
CA LEU A 115 8.28 -0.40 -9.19
C LEU A 115 9.59 -1.04 -9.67
N GLN A 116 10.31 -1.64 -8.71
CA GLN A 116 11.64 -2.21 -8.87
C GLN A 116 11.64 -3.71 -8.57
N PHE A 117 12.68 -4.41 -9.00
CA PHE A 117 12.78 -5.87 -8.85
C PHE A 117 13.40 -6.33 -7.51
N ASP A 118 13.72 -5.39 -6.62
CA ASP A 118 14.31 -5.65 -5.30
C ASP A 118 13.28 -5.63 -4.17
N LEU A 119 11.98 -5.62 -4.50
CA LEU A 119 10.89 -5.92 -3.59
C LEU A 119 10.44 -7.37 -3.78
N ASN A 120 10.02 -8.03 -2.69
CA ASN A 120 9.49 -9.39 -2.74
C ASN A 120 8.01 -9.39 -3.20
N TRP A 121 7.77 -9.09 -4.47
CA TRP A 121 6.43 -9.07 -5.07
C TRP A 121 5.76 -10.43 -4.98
N THR A 122 4.61 -10.48 -4.31
CA THR A 122 3.80 -11.69 -4.15
C THR A 122 2.42 -11.46 -4.75
N PRO A 123 2.23 -11.75 -6.06
CA PRO A 123 0.98 -11.49 -6.74
C PRO A 123 -0.16 -12.38 -6.19
N LEU A 124 -1.33 -11.77 -6.03
CA LEU A 124 -2.57 -12.43 -5.63
C LEU A 124 -3.49 -12.63 -6.82
N TYR A 125 -4.36 -13.65 -6.73
CA TYR A 125 -5.24 -14.08 -7.82
C TYR A 125 -6.66 -14.33 -7.33
N GLY A 126 -7.63 -13.97 -8.16
CA GLY A 126 -9.06 -14.20 -7.92
C GLY A 126 -9.75 -13.02 -7.25
N ASP A 127 -11.07 -13.14 -7.07
CA ASP A 127 -11.89 -11.97 -6.68
C ASP A 127 -11.97 -11.77 -5.16
N SER A 128 -11.71 -12.82 -4.38
CA SER A 128 -11.78 -12.82 -2.91
C SER A 128 -10.66 -13.69 -2.36
N ILE A 129 -9.64 -13.07 -1.77
CA ILE A 129 -8.38 -13.70 -1.39
C ILE A 129 -8.20 -13.64 0.12
N LEU A 130 -8.10 -14.80 0.76
CA LEU A 130 -7.74 -14.89 2.19
C LEU A 130 -6.23 -14.66 2.33
N ILE A 131 -5.83 -13.60 3.04
CA ILE A 131 -4.41 -13.28 3.30
C ILE A 131 -3.95 -13.97 4.59
N ALA A 132 -4.74 -13.82 5.64
CA ALA A 132 -4.56 -14.46 6.94
C ALA A 132 -5.95 -14.64 7.56
N ARG A 133 -6.05 -15.39 8.67
CA ARG A 133 -7.34 -15.62 9.32
C ARG A 133 -8.00 -14.29 9.71
N GLY A 134 -9.14 -13.98 9.09
CA GLY A 134 -9.86 -12.74 9.34
C GLY A 134 -9.36 -11.52 8.55
N ILE A 135 -8.41 -11.68 7.63
CA ILE A 135 -7.98 -10.66 6.67
C ILE A 135 -8.24 -11.17 5.26
N THR A 136 -9.14 -10.51 4.54
CA THR A 136 -9.53 -10.89 3.16
C THR A 136 -9.43 -9.68 2.25
N LEU A 137 -8.79 -9.83 1.09
CA LEU A 137 -8.82 -8.84 0.02
C LEU A 137 -9.93 -9.17 -0.98
N HIS A 138 -10.60 -8.15 -1.48
CA HIS A 138 -11.61 -8.27 -2.52
C HIS A 138 -11.22 -7.43 -3.72
N LEU A 139 -11.11 -8.06 -4.90
CA LEU A 139 -10.89 -7.36 -6.16
C LEU A 139 -12.12 -6.49 -6.46
N CYS A 140 -11.91 -5.18 -6.51
CA CYS A 140 -12.93 -4.15 -6.68
C CYS A 140 -12.46 -3.15 -7.75
N PRO A 141 -12.38 -3.58 -9.02
CA PRO A 141 -11.81 -2.76 -10.08
C PRO A 141 -12.68 -1.53 -10.31
N GLY A 142 -12.05 -0.40 -10.63
CA GLY A 142 -12.73 0.88 -10.82
C GLY A 142 -11.71 2.00 -10.96
N HIS A 143 -11.27 2.55 -9.83
CA HIS A 143 -10.20 3.57 -9.79
C HIS A 143 -8.93 3.10 -10.51
N THR A 144 -8.49 1.87 -10.22
CA THR A 144 -7.50 1.16 -11.04
C THR A 144 -8.04 -0.20 -11.48
N PRO A 145 -7.47 -0.82 -12.54
CA PRO A 145 -7.93 -2.12 -13.03
C PRO A 145 -7.79 -3.25 -12.01
N GLY A 146 -6.84 -3.14 -11.08
CA GLY A 146 -6.57 -4.18 -10.08
C GLY A 146 -6.78 -3.73 -8.63
N LEU A 147 -7.51 -2.64 -8.39
CA LEU A 147 -7.79 -2.16 -7.04
C LEU A 147 -8.46 -3.26 -6.20
N CYS A 148 -7.91 -3.49 -5.02
CA CYS A 148 -8.50 -4.33 -3.99
C CYS A 148 -8.88 -3.49 -2.76
N ILE A 149 -9.98 -3.89 -2.13
CA ILE A 149 -10.36 -3.42 -0.78
C ILE A 149 -10.06 -4.50 0.23
N MET A 150 -9.77 -4.11 1.48
CA MET A 150 -9.45 -5.06 2.55
C MET A 150 -10.59 -5.15 3.57
N GLN A 151 -11.06 -6.37 3.82
CA GLN A 151 -11.91 -6.71 4.94
C GLN A 151 -11.06 -7.26 6.09
N VAL A 152 -11.27 -6.72 7.29
CA VAL A 152 -10.67 -7.23 8.54
C VAL A 152 -11.77 -7.55 9.54
N ASN A 153 -11.79 -8.78 10.06
CA ASN A 153 -12.73 -9.21 11.09
C ASN A 153 -12.04 -9.23 12.45
N LEU A 154 -12.34 -8.23 13.28
CA LEU A 154 -11.82 -8.10 14.64
C LEU A 154 -12.76 -8.72 15.65
N LYS A 155 -12.19 -9.34 16.69
CA LYS A 155 -12.96 -10.05 17.73
C LYS A 155 -13.98 -9.15 18.44
N GLU A 156 -13.59 -7.92 18.76
CA GLU A 156 -14.39 -7.03 19.61
C GLU A 156 -15.25 -6.04 18.80
N SER A 157 -14.71 -5.50 17.70
CA SER A 157 -15.36 -4.46 16.89
C SER A 157 -15.99 -4.98 15.59
N GLY A 158 -15.93 -6.29 15.34
CA GLY A 158 -16.55 -6.94 14.18
C GLY A 158 -15.82 -6.65 12.87
N THR A 159 -16.58 -6.49 11.79
CA THR A 159 -16.05 -6.34 10.44
C THR A 159 -15.74 -4.88 10.11
N TRP A 160 -14.50 -4.63 9.70
CA TRP A 160 -14.00 -3.38 9.15
C TRP A 160 -13.72 -3.55 7.67
N ILE A 161 -14.11 -2.57 6.86
CA ILE A 161 -13.83 -2.53 5.42
C ILE A 161 -12.99 -1.29 5.13
N PHE A 162 -11.79 -1.50 4.63
CA PHE A 162 -10.88 -0.45 4.17
C PHE A 162 -10.99 -0.39 2.65
N THR A 163 -11.66 0.66 2.16
CA THR A 163 -12.03 0.77 0.75
C THR A 163 -10.91 1.24 -0.18
N SER A 164 -9.75 1.63 0.36
CA SER A 164 -8.71 2.35 -0.40
C SER A 164 -9.41 3.47 -1.22
N ASP A 165 -9.04 3.63 -2.48
CA ASP A 165 -9.63 4.63 -3.39
C ASP A 165 -10.89 4.15 -4.13
N LEU A 166 -11.51 3.03 -3.72
CA LEU A 166 -12.82 2.66 -4.29
C LEU A 166 -13.87 3.76 -4.04
N TYR A 167 -13.76 4.47 -2.91
CA TYR A 167 -14.56 5.62 -2.57
C TYR A 167 -13.70 6.71 -1.94
N ILE A 168 -13.51 7.82 -2.67
CA ILE A 168 -12.84 9.03 -2.19
C ILE A 168 -13.95 10.01 -1.77
N VAL A 169 -13.98 10.42 -0.51
CA VAL A 169 -14.93 11.43 0.02
C VAL A 169 -14.17 12.70 0.39
#